data_AF-A0A2V6ZJ47-F1
#
_entry.id   AF-A0A2V6ZJ47-F1
#
_cell.length_a   1.000
_cell.length_b   1.000
_cell.length_c   1.000
_cell.angle_alpha   90.00
_cell.angle_beta   90.00
_cell.angle_gamma   90.00
#
_symmetry.space_group_name_H-M   'P 1'
#
loop_
_entity.id
_entity.type
_entity.pdbx_description
1 polymer ?
#
loop_
_entity_poly.entity_id
_entity_poly.type
_entity_poly.pdbx_seq_one_letter_code
_entity_poly.pdbx_strand_id
1 'polypeptide(L)' 'MVTCRCGGPLTLDKSHISEARRFACLATTRLLWKCCLCGHSLWLDQSTTPAELGVPLEAVEAAKPA' A
#
# COMPACT_ATOMS: atom_id res chain seq x y z
N MET A 1 -10.15 -6.02 -6.20
CA MET A 1 -8.73 -6.41 -6.08
C MET A 1 -7.89 -5.18 -6.37
N VAL A 2 -6.87 -4.89 -5.57
CA VAL A 2 -5.98 -3.75 -5.84
C VAL A 2 -5.11 -4.11 -7.04
N THR A 3 -5.17 -3.32 -8.11
CA THR A 3 -4.45 -3.61 -9.37
C THR A 3 -3.49 -2.47 -9.68
N CYS A 4 -2.28 -2.82 -10.08
CA CYS A 4 -1.30 -1.82 -10.52
C CYS A 4 -1.71 -1.23 -11.88
N ARG A 5 -1.24 -0.03 -12.20
CA ARG A 5 -1.42 0.58 -13.53
C ARG A 5 -0.87 -0.29 -14.66
N CYS A 6 0.11 -1.16 -14.37
CA CYS A 6 0.62 -2.13 -15.33
C CYS A 6 -0.30 -3.36 -15.54
N GLY A 7 -1.50 -3.38 -14.95
CA GLY A 7 -2.46 -4.50 -15.00
C GLY A 7 -2.12 -5.66 -14.07
N GLY A 8 -0.97 -5.61 -13.38
CA GLY A 8 -0.53 -6.66 -12.48
C GLY A 8 -1.20 -6.64 -11.12
N PRO A 9 -1.30 -7.81 -10.46
CA PRO A 9 -1.80 -7.87 -9.08
C PRO A 9 -0.84 -7.13 -8.14
N LEU A 10 -1.40 -6.30 -7.27
CA LEU A 10 -0.69 -5.72 -6.14
C LEU A 10 -0.83 -6.67 -4.95
N THR A 11 0.29 -7.17 -4.44
CA THR A 11 0.36 -8.01 -3.25
C THR A 11 0.74 -7.19 -2.04
N LEU A 12 0.02 -7.37 -0.95
CA LEU A 12 0.28 -6.72 0.33
C LEU A 12 1.54 -7.30 0.98
N ASP A 13 2.43 -6.42 1.44
CA ASP A 13 3.63 -6.82 2.17
C ASP A 13 3.30 -7.24 3.60
N LYS A 14 3.19 -8.55 3.80
CA LYS A 14 2.84 -9.16 5.09
C LYS A 14 3.93 -9.01 6.14
N SER A 15 5.19 -8.84 5.72
CA SER A 15 6.32 -8.65 6.64
C SER A 15 6.18 -7.31 7.37
N HIS A 16 5.84 -6.25 6.64
CA HIS A 16 5.60 -4.92 7.20
C HIS A 16 4.44 -4.89 8.21
N ILE A 17 3.38 -5.66 7.94
CA ILE A 17 2.23 -5.80 8.85
C ILE A 17 2.60 -6.56 10.12
N SER A 18 3.37 -7.64 9.97
CA SER A 18 3.81 -8.46 11.10
C SER A 18 4.68 -7.66 12.06
N GLU A 19 5.54 -6.80 11.52
CA GLU A 19 6.37 -5.90 12.30
C GLU A 19 5.55 -4.80 12.99
N ALA A 20 4.66 -4.12 12.27
CA ALA A 20 3.78 -3.12 12.87
C ALA A 20 2.88 -3.69 13.99
N ARG A 21 2.48 -4.97 13.86
CA ARG A 21 1.76 -5.69 14.92
C ARG A 21 2.62 -5.94 16.15
N ARG A 22 3.92 -6.26 15.98
CA ARG A 22 4.85 -6.43 17.10
C ARG A 22 5.03 -5.15 17.90
N PHE A 23 5.03 -4.00 17.24
CA PHE A 23 5.17 -2.69 17.87
C PHE A 23 3.84 -2.05 18.32
N ALA A 24 2.71 -2.75 18.21
CA ALA A 24 1.37 -2.23 18.49
C ALA A 24 0.98 -0.96 17.69
N CYS A 25 1.72 -0.63 16.63
CA CYS A 25 1.48 0.52 15.75
C CYS A 25 0.63 0.15 14.53
N LEU A 26 -0.07 -0.99 14.56
CA LEU A 26 -0.87 -1.47 13.43
C LEU A 26 -1.92 -0.43 13.02
N ALA A 27 -2.57 0.25 13.96
CA ALA A 27 -3.63 1.22 13.65
C ALA A 27 -3.16 2.45 12.86
N THR A 28 -1.86 2.78 12.93
CA THR A 28 -1.25 3.94 12.26
C THR A 28 -0.28 3.54 11.15
N THR A 29 -0.09 2.24 10.92
CA THR A 29 0.87 1.76 9.91
C THR A 29 0.26 1.83 8.53
N ARG A 30 1.03 2.41 7.60
CA ARG A 30 0.68 2.37 6.18
C ARG A 30 0.94 0.97 5.64
N LEU A 31 -0.04 0.47 4.90
CA LEU A 31 0.03 -0.80 4.19
C LEU A 31 0.85 -0.61 2.92
N LEU A 32 1.95 -1.36 2.82
CA LEU A 32 2.76 -1.42 1.62
C LEU A 32 2.23 -2.50 0.69
N TRP A 33 1.93 -2.12 -0.55
CA TRP A 33 1.52 -3.01 -1.61
C TRP A 33 2.58 -3.01 -2.69
N LYS A 34 2.93 -4.16 -3.24
CA LYS A 34 3.95 -4.30 -4.28
C LYS A 34 3.41 -5.07 -5.47
N CYS A 35 3.64 -4.56 -6.67
CA CYS A 35 3.18 -5.20 -7.88
C CYS A 35 4.14 -6.33 -8.27
N CYS A 36 3.60 -7.53 -8.51
CA CYS A 36 4.40 -8.69 -8.91
C CYS A 36 4.95 -8.59 -10.35
N LEU A 37 4.36 -7.75 -11.21
CA LEU A 37 4.77 -7.63 -12.61
C LEU A 37 5.81 -6.54 -12.83
N CYS A 38 5.51 -5.31 -12.39
CA CYS A 38 6.36 -4.15 -12.65
C CYS A 38 7.17 -3.70 -11.42
N GLY A 39 7.05 -4.38 -10.27
CA GLY A 39 7.81 -4.08 -9.06
C GLY A 39 7.39 -2.78 -8.35
N HIS A 40 6.35 -2.10 -8.84
CA HIS A 40 5.87 -0.83 -8.31
C HIS A 40 5.34 -0.99 -6.88
N SER A 41 5.72 -0.07 -5.99
CA SER A 41 5.30 -0.05 -4.60
C SER A 41 4.27 1.04 -4.36
N LEU A 42 3.21 0.74 -3.62
CA LEU A 42 2.12 1.64 -3.32
C LEU A 42 1.85 1.62 -1.81
N TRP A 43 1.89 2.78 -1.18
CA TRP A 43 1.58 2.94 0.23
C TRP A 43 0.13 3.37 0.39
N LEU A 44 -0.64 2.61 1.15
CA LEU A 44 -2.01 2.97 1.50
C LEU A 44 -2.18 3.13 2.98
N ASP A 45 -3.01 4.09 3.36
CA ASP A 45 -3.47 4.16 4.74
C ASP A 45 -4.47 3.03 5.02
N GLN A 46 -4.54 2.58 6.27
CA GLN A 46 -5.44 1.50 6.65
C GLN A 46 -6.91 1.94 6.63
N SER A 47 -7.16 3.25 6.70
CA SER A 47 -8.50 3.83 6.51
C SER A 47 -8.93 3.94 5.05
N THR A 48 -8.02 3.74 4.08
CA THR A 48 -8.35 3.86 2.65
C THR A 48 -9.17 2.66 2.20
N THR A 49 -10.46 2.89 1.95
CA THR A 49 -11.35 1.86 1.42
C THR A 49 -10.96 1.46 -0.01
N PRO A 50 -11.04 0.17 -0.37
CA PRO A 50 -10.68 -0.33 -1.71
C PRO A 50 -11.55 0.24 -2.84
N ALA A 51 -12.66 0.94 -2.54
CA ALA A 51 -13.46 1.69 -3.50
C ALA A 51 -12.75 2.96 -4.01
N GLU A 52 -11.89 3.57 -3.20
CA GLU A 52 -11.18 4.82 -3.57
C GLU A 52 -9.95 4.56 -4.44
N LEU A 53 -9.48 3.31 -4.47
CA LEU A 53 -8.41 2.82 -5.34
C LEU A 53 -8.80 2.70 -6.82
N GLY A 54 -10.09 2.78 -7.14
CA GLY A 54 -10.61 2.80 -8.52
C GLY A 54 -10.54 4.18 -9.18
N VAL A 55 -10.27 5.23 -8.40
CA VAL A 55 -10.02 6.58 -8.91
C VAL A 55 -8.53 6.72 -9.16
N PRO A 56 -8.08 7.24 -10.32
CA PRO A 56 -6.66 7.41 -10.60
C PRO A 56 -6.01 8.22 -9.46
N LEU A 57 -5.22 7.53 -8.63
CA LEU A 57 -4.46 8.12 -7.55
C LEU A 57 -3.40 9.04 -8.15
N GLU A 58 -3.79 10.29 -8.39
CA GLU A 58 -2.94 11.46 -8.52
C GLU A 58 -2.87 12.17 -7.15
N ALA A 59 -2.60 11.44 -6.06
CA ALA A 59 -2.58 12.08 -4.74
C ALA A 59 -1.87 11.27 -3.64
N VAL A 60 -0.79 10.54 -3.91
CA VAL A 60 0.12 10.14 -2.82
C VAL A 60 1.57 10.03 -3.29
N GLU A 61 2.02 11.03 -4.03
CA GLU A 61 3.43 11.38 -4.03
C GLU A 61 3.69 12.23 -2.77
N ALA A 62 4.86 12.07 -2.15
CA ALA A 62 5.32 12.73 -0.92
C ALA A 62 4.93 12.07 0.42
N ALA A 63 5.74 11.10 0.84
CA ALA A 63 6.40 11.18 2.14
C ALA A 63 7.55 10.17 2.19
N LYS A 64 8.70 10.58 1.65
CA LYS A 64 10.01 10.00 1.97
C LYS A 64 10.48 10.72 3.25
N PRO A 65 10.61 10.05 4.42
CA PRO A 65 11.35 10.66 5.52
C PRO A 65 12.84 10.64 5.18
N ALA A 66 13.49 11.78 5.39
CA ALA A 66 14.93 12.00 5.31
C ALA A 66 15.66 11.39 6.52
#